data_AF-A0A2M6Y742-F1
#
_entry.id   AF-A0A2M6Y742-F1
#
_cell.length_a   1.000
_cell.length_b   1.000
_cell.length_c   1.000
_cell.angle_alpha   90.00
_cell.angle_beta   90.00
_cell.angle_gamma   90.00
#
_symmetry.space_group_name_H-M   'P 1'
#
loop_
_entity.id
_entity.type
_entity.pdbx_description
1 polymer ?
#
loop_
_entity_poly.entity_id
_entity_poly.type
_entity_poly.pdbx_seq_one_letter_code
_entity_poly.pdbx_strand_id
1 'polypeptide(L)'
;QLFHYASLAGRKVLIYGNHEKNLVLLAEGGFKEQHPCLTVQIFGTPVYLVHECPPALEALPSPCMYCLHGHDHNKQSRHPFLNIAADLWKFRPLSEDEVAQALELP
;
A
#
# COMPACT_ATOMS: atom_id res chain seq x y z
N GLN A 1 4.47 13.74 -19.17
CA GLN A 1 5.72 12.95 -19.17
C GLN A 1 5.36 11.60 -18.57
N LEU A 2 5.37 10.52 -19.34
CA LEU A 2 5.12 9.18 -18.79
C LEU A 2 6.35 8.79 -17.98
N PHE A 3 6.22 8.72 -16.66
CA PHE A 3 7.26 8.12 -15.83
C PHE A 3 7.43 6.68 -16.30
N HIS A 4 8.62 6.34 -16.78
CA HIS A 4 8.93 4.99 -17.22
C HIS A 4 9.17 4.11 -15.98
N TYR A 5 8.13 3.86 -15.17
CA TYR A 5 8.26 2.96 -14.02
C TYR A 5 8.77 1.59 -14.48
N ALA A 6 8.52 1.21 -15.73
CA ALA A 6 9.09 0.05 -16.40
C ALA A 6 10.63 -0.07 -16.30
N SER A 7 11.37 1.05 -16.18
CA SER A 7 12.84 1.01 -16.06
C SER A 7 13.34 0.73 -14.64
N LEU A 8 12.50 0.89 -13.61
CA LEU A 8 12.87 0.55 -12.24
C LEU A 8 12.91 -0.97 -12.10
N ALA A 9 13.86 -1.50 -11.33
CA ALA A 9 13.93 -2.94 -11.06
C ALA A 9 12.75 -3.43 -10.20
N GLY A 10 12.50 -4.74 -10.22
CA GLY A 10 11.52 -5.40 -9.37
C GLY A 10 10.08 -5.45 -9.94
N ARG A 11 9.28 -6.36 -9.35
CA ARG A 11 7.84 -6.48 -9.61
C ARG A 11 7.13 -5.26 -9.03
N LYS A 12 6.18 -4.70 -9.78
CA LYS A 12 5.43 -3.50 -9.39
C LYS A 12 3.96 -3.84 -9.35
N VAL A 13 3.41 -3.72 -8.16
CA VAL A 13 2.00 -3.93 -7.87
C VAL A 13 1.40 -2.58 -7.54
N LEU A 14 0.32 -2.21 -8.22
CA LEU A 14 -0.44 -1.00 -7.93
C LEU A 14 -1.66 -1.35 -7.09
N ILE A 15 -1.79 -0.71 -5.93
CA ILE A 15 -3.05 -0.67 -5.20
C ILE A 15 -3.71 0.67 -5.55
N TYR A 16 -4.67 0.65 -6.46
CA TYR A 16 -5.21 1.87 -7.05
C TYR A 16 -6.27 2.52 -6.17
N GLY A 17 -6.29 3.85 -6.18
CA GLY A 17 -7.26 4.69 -5.49
C GLY A 17 -8.25 5.35 -6.43
N ASN A 18 -8.83 6.45 -5.96
CA ASN A 18 -9.86 7.21 -6.65
C ASN A 18 -9.32 8.12 -7.78
N HIS A 19 -8.00 8.36 -7.84
CA HIS A 19 -7.38 9.24 -8.84
C HIS A 19 -6.84 8.49 -10.07
N GLU A 20 -6.67 7.18 -10.00
CA GLU A 20 -6.18 6.34 -11.10
C GLU A 20 -7.28 6.08 -12.15
N LYS A 21 -7.43 6.99 -13.11
CA LYS A 21 -8.48 6.92 -14.13
C LYS A 21 -8.17 6.02 -15.33
N ASN A 22 -6.89 5.74 -15.61
CA ASN A 22 -6.46 5.00 -16.80
C ASN A 22 -5.48 3.88 -16.44
N LEU A 23 -6.05 2.77 -15.97
CA LEU A 23 -5.33 1.55 -15.59
C LEU A 23 -4.52 0.94 -16.75
N VAL A 24 -5.00 1.07 -17.98
CA VAL A 24 -4.29 0.59 -19.19
C VAL A 24 -2.96 1.32 -19.34
N LEU A 25 -2.97 2.65 -19.26
CA LEU A 25 -1.76 3.46 -19.35
C LEU A 25 -0.77 3.17 -18.21
N LEU A 26 -1.27 2.90 -17.00
CA LEU A 26 -0.43 2.51 -15.86
C LEU A 26 0.19 1.12 -16.05
N ALA A 27 -0.53 0.19 -16.70
CA ALA A 27 -0.01 -1.12 -17.06
C ALA A 27 1.11 -1.01 -18.11
N GLU A 28 0.93 -0.16 -19.12
CA GLU A 28 1.96 0.18 -20.10
C GLU A 28 3.17 0.84 -19.43
N GLY A 29 2.93 1.68 -18.42
CA GLY A 29 3.96 2.35 -17.63
C GLY A 29 4.78 1.42 -16.71
N GLY A 30 4.34 0.18 -16.47
CA GLY A 30 5.12 -0.84 -15.74
C GLY A 30 4.38 -1.52 -14.58
N PHE A 31 3.19 -1.07 -14.20
CA PHE A 31 2.35 -1.71 -13.18
C PHE A 31 1.50 -2.82 -13.80
N LYS A 32 2.12 -3.95 -14.13
CA LYS A 32 1.43 -5.09 -14.77
C LYS A 32 0.39 -5.77 -13.88
N GLU A 33 0.48 -5.53 -12.58
CA GLU A 33 -0.45 -6.04 -11.60
C GLU A 33 -1.09 -4.89 -10.84
N GLN A 34 -2.41 -4.89 -10.78
CA GLN A 34 -3.20 -3.78 -10.29
C GLN A 34 -4.42 -4.33 -9.55
N HIS A 35 -4.64 -3.85 -8.34
CA HIS A 35 -5.74 -4.30 -7.50
C HIS A 35 -6.38 -3.11 -6.77
N PRO A 36 -7.69 -3.15 -6.46
CA PRO A 36 -8.30 -2.15 -5.59
C PRO A 36 -7.83 -2.35 -4.13
N CYS A 37 -7.51 -3.59 -3.79
CA CYS A 37 -6.94 -4.01 -2.53
C CYS A 37 -6.24 -5.37 -2.68
N LEU A 38 -5.33 -5.71 -1.76
CA LEU A 38 -4.58 -6.96 -1.80
C LEU A 38 -4.20 -7.40 -0.40
N THR A 39 -4.30 -8.69 -0.09
CA THR A 39 -3.69 -9.26 1.12
C THR A 39 -2.34 -9.85 0.77
N VAL A 40 -1.31 -9.51 1.55
CA VAL A 40 0.05 -10.05 1.42
C VAL A 40 0.51 -10.65 2.75
N GLN A 41 1.59 -11.43 2.70
CA GLN A 41 2.24 -11.97 3.90
C GLN A 41 3.52 -11.17 4.16
N ILE A 42 3.60 -10.52 5.33
CA ILE A 42 4.83 -9.87 5.81
C ILE A 42 5.31 -10.67 7.00
N PHE A 43 6.45 -11.35 6.85
CA PHE A 43 6.98 -12.30 7.85
C PHE A 43 5.96 -13.36 8.33
N GLY A 44 5.08 -13.82 7.43
CA GLY A 44 4.03 -14.79 7.75
C GLY A 44 2.77 -14.20 8.41
N THR A 45 2.73 -12.88 8.60
CA THR A 45 1.56 -12.15 9.08
C THR A 45 0.73 -11.63 7.90
N PRO A 46 -0.58 -11.92 7.84
CA PRO A 46 -1.47 -11.40 6.80
C PRO A 46 -1.72 -9.89 7.01
N VAL A 47 -1.32 -9.10 6.01
CA VAL A 47 -1.49 -7.64 6.00
C VAL A 47 -2.34 -7.23 4.81
N TYR A 48 -3.36 -6.41 5.06
CA TYR A 48 -4.27 -5.91 4.04
C TYR A 48 -3.76 -4.59 3.45
N LEU A 49 -3.72 -4.47 2.13
CA LEU A 49 -3.30 -3.27 1.42
C LEU A 49 -4.51 -2.66 0.72
N VAL A 50 -4.77 -1.38 0.94
CA VAL A 50 -5.89 -0.65 0.32
C VAL A 50 -5.54 0.84 0.19
N HIS A 51 -6.12 1.57 -0.76
CA HIS A 51 -5.83 3.00 -0.88
C HIS A 51 -6.41 3.81 0.27
N GLU A 52 -7.71 3.68 0.53
CA GLU A 52 -8.42 4.41 1.58
C GLU A 52 -8.40 3.63 2.91
N CYS A 53 -8.17 4.33 4.02
CA CYS A 53 -8.16 3.71 5.34
C CYS A 53 -9.55 3.12 5.65
N PRO A 54 -9.64 1.82 6.00
CA PRO A 54 -10.87 1.25 6.52
C PRO A 54 -11.33 1.99 7.79
N PRO A 55 -12.65 2.09 8.03
CA PRO A 55 -13.19 2.87 9.15
C PRO A 55 -12.95 2.21 10.52
N ALA A 56 -12.75 0.89 10.55
CA ALA A 56 -12.55 0.11 11.76
C ALA A 56 -11.88 -1.25 11.46
N LEU A 57 -11.41 -1.94 12.51
CA LEU A 57 -10.71 -3.22 12.42
C LEU A 57 -11.62 -4.33 11.85
N GLU A 58 -12.90 -4.30 12.19
CA GLU A 58 -13.92 -5.25 11.77
C GLU A 58 -14.19 -5.18 10.26
N ALA A 59 -13.75 -4.11 9.60
CA ALA A 59 -13.83 -3.96 8.15
C ALA A 59 -12.67 -4.64 7.40
N LEU A 60 -11.65 -5.15 8.11
CA LEU A 60 -10.56 -5.89 7.49
C LEU A 60 -11.03 -7.31 7.10
N PRO A 61 -10.59 -7.83 5.94
CA PRO A 61 -10.90 -9.19 5.55
C PRO A 61 -10.17 -10.18 6.49
N SER A 62 -10.89 -11.18 7.00
CA SER A 62 -10.27 -12.28 7.74
C SER A 62 -9.22 -12.98 6.87
N PRO A 63 -8.02 -13.33 7.40
CA PRO A 63 -7.59 -13.23 8.80
C PRO A 63 -6.78 -11.96 9.14
N CYS A 64 -6.86 -10.89 8.34
CA CYS A 64 -6.03 -9.71 8.50
C CYS A 64 -6.40 -8.94 9.77
N MET A 65 -5.37 -8.63 10.58
CA MET A 65 -5.49 -7.71 11.72
C MET A 65 -4.79 -6.38 11.48
N TYR A 66 -4.01 -6.28 10.39
CA TYR A 66 -3.18 -5.12 10.05
C TYR A 66 -3.49 -4.60 8.66
N CYS A 67 -3.30 -3.29 8.48
CA CYS A 67 -3.62 -2.62 7.23
C CYS A 67 -2.56 -1.59 6.84
N LEU A 68 -2.12 -1.64 5.58
CA LEU A 68 -1.37 -0.57 4.93
C LEU A 68 -2.34 0.23 4.07
N HIS A 69 -2.33 1.54 4.27
CA HIS A 69 -3.14 2.44 3.45
C HIS A 69 -2.41 3.71 3.05
N GLY A 70 -2.98 4.42 2.08
CA GLY A 70 -2.54 5.75 1.67
C GLY A 70 -3.64 6.77 1.88
N HIS A 71 -3.82 7.64 0.89
CA HIS A 71 -4.87 8.67 0.78
C HIS A 71 -4.76 9.86 1.74
N ASP A 72 -4.60 9.59 3.04
CA ASP A 72 -4.61 10.60 4.09
C ASP A 72 -3.26 11.35 4.18
N HIS A 73 -3.07 12.37 3.36
CA HIS A 73 -1.85 13.21 3.38
C HIS A 73 -1.58 13.82 4.78
N ASN A 74 -0.32 13.78 5.21
CA ASN A 74 0.20 14.33 6.47
C ASN A 74 -0.48 13.85 7.77
N LYS A 75 -1.30 12.81 7.71
CA LYS A 75 -2.03 12.31 8.88
C LYS A 75 -1.53 10.94 9.28
N GLN A 76 -0.90 10.88 10.45
CA GLN A 76 -0.49 9.62 11.04
C GLN A 76 -1.73 8.79 11.42
N SER A 77 -1.71 7.52 11.04
CA SER A 77 -2.69 6.53 11.49
C SER A 77 -2.29 5.95 12.85
N ARG A 78 -3.23 5.27 13.50
CA ARG A 78 -2.96 4.49 14.72
C ARG A 78 -2.93 3.02 14.39
N HIS A 79 -2.10 2.27 15.11
CA HIS A 79 -2.12 0.81 15.07
C HIS A 79 -3.56 0.27 15.20
N PRO A 80 -3.96 -0.74 14.39
CA PRO A 80 -3.14 -1.56 13.50
C PRO A 80 -3.10 -1.07 12.03
N PHE A 81 -3.44 0.20 11.80
CA PHE A 81 -3.40 0.82 10.48
C PHE A 81 -2.10 1.61 10.33
N LEU A 82 -1.41 1.45 9.21
CA LEU A 82 -0.21 2.19 8.86
C LEU A 82 -0.43 2.98 7.57
N ASN A 83 -0.39 4.31 7.70
CA ASN A 83 -0.42 5.22 6.57
C ASN A 83 0.97 5.31 5.93
N ILE A 84 1.08 4.85 4.69
CA ILE A 84 2.31 4.83 3.89
C ILE A 84 2.37 5.98 2.87
N ALA A 85 1.57 7.03 3.05
CA ALA A 85 1.61 8.22 2.20
C ALA A 85 3.02 8.83 2.17
N ALA A 86 3.52 9.15 0.96
CA ALA A 86 4.92 9.48 0.73
C ALA A 86 5.41 10.72 1.52
N ASP A 87 4.52 11.66 1.80
CA ASP A 87 4.78 12.86 2.60
C ASP A 87 5.11 12.56 4.07
N LEU A 88 4.54 11.50 4.65
CA LEU A 88 4.89 11.03 6.01
C LEU A 88 6.29 10.42 6.08
N TRP A 89 6.76 9.87 4.96
CA TRP A 89 7.99 9.09 4.89
C TRP A 89 9.07 9.77 4.06
N LYS A 90 9.12 11.11 4.04
CA LYS A 90 10.18 11.90 3.35
C LYS A 90 10.37 11.47 1.88
N PHE A 91 9.29 11.11 1.20
CA PHE A 91 9.27 10.68 -0.20
C PHE A 91 10.13 9.44 -0.51
N ARG A 92 10.40 8.59 0.49
CA ARG A 92 11.04 7.28 0.29
C ARG A 92 10.04 6.14 0.48
N PRO A 93 10.24 5.00 -0.20
CA PRO A 93 9.49 3.79 0.10
C PRO A 93 9.86 3.24 1.49
N LEU A 94 9.00 2.36 1.99
CA LEU A 94 9.27 1.55 3.17
C LEU A 94 9.62 0.13 2.76
N SER A 95 10.57 -0.45 3.49
CA SER A 95 10.87 -1.88 3.44
C SER A 95 9.88 -2.69 4.29
N GLU A 96 9.87 -4.01 4.10
CA GLU A 96 9.07 -4.92 4.94
C GLU A 96 9.45 -4.84 6.42
N ASP A 97 10.75 -4.68 6.74
CA ASP A 97 11.24 -4.50 8.12
C ASP A 97 10.67 -3.24 8.78
N GLU A 98 10.65 -2.13 8.06
CA GLU A 98 10.11 -0.86 8.56
C GLU A 98 8.60 -0.92 8.75
N VAL A 99 7.91 -1.59 7.83
CA VAL A 99 6.48 -1.86 7.96
C VAL A 99 6.22 -2.74 9.19
N ALA A 100 6.98 -3.81 9.36
CA ALA A 100 6.82 -4.74 10.47
C ALA A 100 7.08 -4.04 11.82
N GLN A 101 8.11 -3.20 11.89
CA GLN A 101 8.41 -2.40 13.07
C GLN A 101 7.29 -1.40 13.37
N ALA A 102 6.78 -0.69 12.36
CA ALA A 102 5.75 0.33 12.55
C ALA A 102 4.37 -0.26 12.90
N LEU A 103 4.09 -1.49 12.45
CA LEU A 103 2.87 -2.23 12.78
C LEU A 103 3.02 -3.13 14.01
N GLU A 104 4.19 -3.20 14.63
CA GLU A 104 4.47 -4.11 15.76
C GLU A 104 4.07 -5.56 15.43
N LEU A 105 4.45 -6.03 14.23
CA LEU A 105 4.17 -7.40 13.80
C LEU A 105 4.94 -8.42 14.68
N PRO A 106 4.36 -9.60 14.94
CA PRO A 106 4.97 -10.65 15.76
C PRO A 106 6.19 -11.33 15.10
#